data_AF-A0A0S8CEU7-F1
#
_entry.id   AF-A0A0S8CEU7-F1
#
_cell.length_a   1.000
_cell.length_b   1.000
_cell.length_c   1.000
_cell.angle_alpha   90.00
_cell.angle_beta   90.00
_cell.angle_gamma   90.00
#
_symmetry.space_group_name_H-M   'P 1'
#
loop_
_entity.id
_entity.type
_entity.pdbx_description
1 polymer ?
#
loop_
_entity_poly.entity_id
_entity_poly.type
_entity_poly.pdbx_seq_one_letter_code
_entity_poly.pdbx_strand_id
1 'polypeptide(L)'
;MKTIYDAVSTAIPREELIDAAKKFLLRSGSRQDVVLGKNIASPQFGSSDLLFVDHGKTHLTVARLNDAEDIEKFIISSMSYYVWLKDFVTVGEIFSSGKIEMDMYLFSHDFSTAVSYLMHALATQLEIYLIKYHILQVEDLDEPGIYFQRLAPKDLGQDRPLTLDTQQEAALPREEEEKETSDALEISAEELSEFNRLEERYLS
;
A
#
# COMPACT_ATOMS: atom_id res chain seq x y z
N MET A 1 33.02 -11.17 -7.56
CA MET A 1 32.51 -10.30 -6.47
C MET A 1 31.92 -9.09 -7.18
N LYS A 2 30.59 -9.02 -7.34
CA LYS A 2 29.93 -7.98 -8.15
C LYS A 2 29.66 -6.77 -7.26
N THR A 3 30.25 -5.65 -7.62
CA THR A 3 30.08 -4.37 -6.93
C THR A 3 28.80 -3.73 -7.48
N ILE A 4 27.74 -3.69 -6.66
CA ILE A 4 26.52 -2.94 -6.99
C ILE A 4 26.76 -1.51 -6.51
N TYR A 5 26.76 -0.56 -7.43
CA TYR A 5 26.80 0.86 -7.07
C TYR A 5 25.38 1.34 -6.80
N ASP A 6 25.09 1.62 -5.54
CA ASP A 6 23.89 2.38 -5.15
C ASP A 6 24.22 3.86 -5.33
N ALA A 7 23.94 4.38 -6.53
CA ALA A 7 23.76 5.81 -6.83
C ALA A 7 23.76 6.01 -8.35
N VAL A 8 22.58 5.95 -8.98
CA VAL A 8 22.35 6.76 -10.16
C VAL A 8 21.11 7.60 -9.91
N SER A 9 21.34 8.86 -9.57
CA SER A 9 20.35 9.95 -9.52
C SER A 9 19.92 10.34 -10.94
N THR A 10 19.52 9.37 -11.75
CA THR A 10 18.75 9.62 -12.96
C THR A 10 17.30 9.38 -12.57
N ALA A 11 16.59 10.48 -12.34
CA ALA A 11 15.15 10.43 -12.16
C ALA A 11 14.54 9.76 -13.41
N ILE A 12 14.16 8.49 -13.26
CA ILE A 12 13.45 7.78 -14.32
C ILE A 12 12.12 8.52 -14.56
N PRO A 13 11.73 8.75 -15.82
CA PRO A 13 10.45 9.36 -16.13
C PRO A 13 9.29 8.60 -15.45
N ARG A 14 8.33 9.35 -14.89
CA ARG A 14 7.16 8.75 -14.21
C ARG A 14 6.46 7.69 -15.06
N GLU A 15 6.37 7.91 -16.38
CA GLU A 15 5.75 6.99 -17.32
C GLU A 15 6.46 5.62 -17.38
N GLU A 16 7.79 5.61 -17.33
CA GLU A 16 8.58 4.38 -17.30
C GLU A 16 8.38 3.63 -15.98
N LEU A 17 8.28 4.36 -14.87
CA LEU A 17 7.98 3.77 -13.56
C LEU A 17 6.56 3.16 -13.54
N ILE A 18 5.58 3.83 -14.14
CA ILE A 18 4.21 3.31 -14.30
C ILE A 18 4.21 2.05 -15.15
N ASP A 19 4.92 2.02 -16.29
CA ASP A 19 4.99 0.84 -17.16
C ASP A 19 5.69 -0.34 -16.45
N ALA A 20 6.75 -0.07 -15.69
CA ALA A 20 7.42 -1.06 -14.87
C ALA A 20 6.50 -1.62 -13.77
N ALA A 21 5.77 -0.75 -13.05
CA ALA A 21 4.81 -1.15 -12.03
C ALA A 21 3.67 -1.99 -12.62
N LYS A 22 3.16 -1.61 -13.79
CA LYS A 22 2.18 -2.40 -14.56
C LYS A 22 2.71 -3.81 -14.84
N LYS A 23 3.93 -3.93 -15.38
CA LYS A 23 4.56 -5.23 -15.65
C LYS A 23 4.75 -6.04 -14.37
N PHE A 24 5.13 -5.39 -13.29
CA PHE A 24 5.28 -6.04 -11.98
C PHE A 24 3.94 -6.62 -11.51
N LEU A 25 2.88 -5.81 -11.47
CA LEU A 25 1.56 -6.23 -11.00
C LEU A 25 0.96 -7.36 -11.84
N LEU A 26 1.11 -7.30 -13.16
CA LEU A 26 0.66 -8.36 -14.07
C LEU A 26 1.42 -9.69 -13.86
N ARG A 27 2.64 -9.64 -13.33
CA ARG A 27 3.45 -10.84 -13.02
C ARG A 27 3.28 -11.33 -11.60
N SER A 28 3.03 -10.43 -10.64
CA SER A 28 2.87 -10.75 -9.22
C SER A 28 1.47 -11.22 -8.88
N GLY A 29 0.46 -10.81 -9.68
CA GLY A 29 -0.91 -11.28 -9.53
C GLY A 29 -1.07 -12.70 -10.07
N SER A 30 -1.85 -13.52 -9.37
CA SER A 30 -2.30 -14.85 -9.84
C SER A 30 -3.43 -14.76 -10.87
N ARG A 31 -3.93 -13.56 -11.17
CA ARG A 31 -5.14 -13.34 -11.96
C ARG A 31 -4.78 -13.05 -13.42
N GLN A 32 -4.93 -14.05 -14.29
CA GLN A 32 -4.58 -13.98 -15.71
C GLN A 32 -5.57 -13.15 -16.56
N ASP A 33 -6.69 -12.72 -15.98
CA ASP A 33 -7.85 -12.15 -16.69
C ASP A 33 -8.18 -10.72 -16.24
N VAL A 34 -7.16 -9.87 -16.10
CA VAL A 34 -7.33 -8.45 -15.75
C VAL A 34 -7.13 -7.52 -16.94
N VAL A 35 -7.95 -6.48 -17.04
CA VAL A 35 -7.86 -5.42 -18.05
C VAL A 35 -7.55 -4.08 -17.40
N LEU A 36 -6.87 -3.19 -18.13
CA LEU A 36 -6.64 -1.82 -17.67
C LEU A 36 -7.97 -1.05 -17.71
N GLY A 37 -8.42 -0.59 -16.55
CA GLY A 37 -9.58 0.26 -16.37
C GLY A 37 -9.24 1.75 -16.54
N LYS A 38 -10.28 2.57 -16.62
CA LYS A 38 -10.14 4.03 -16.52
C LYS A 38 -10.00 4.42 -15.06
N ASN A 39 -8.97 5.19 -14.72
CA ASN A 39 -8.75 5.66 -13.35
C ASN A 39 -9.98 6.44 -12.84
N ILE A 40 -10.36 6.17 -11.59
CA ILE A 40 -11.44 6.83 -10.88
C ILE A 40 -10.83 7.97 -10.07
N ALA A 41 -11.22 9.21 -10.32
CA ALA A 41 -10.63 10.37 -9.66
C ALA A 41 -11.54 10.89 -8.54
N SER A 42 -10.96 11.13 -7.37
CA SER A 42 -11.53 11.93 -6.30
C SER A 42 -11.03 13.38 -6.43
N PRO A 43 -11.91 14.39 -6.40
CA PRO A 43 -11.50 15.79 -6.36
C PRO A 43 -10.65 16.14 -5.13
N GLN A 44 -10.86 15.45 -4.01
CA GLN A 44 -10.19 15.72 -2.73
C GLN A 44 -8.92 14.87 -2.54
N PHE A 45 -8.98 13.59 -2.90
CA PHE A 45 -7.92 12.62 -2.55
C PHE A 45 -7.05 12.20 -3.74
N GLY A 46 -7.34 12.74 -4.93
CA GLY A 46 -6.60 12.49 -6.16
C GLY A 46 -7.10 11.25 -6.92
N SER A 47 -6.24 10.67 -7.75
CA SER A 47 -6.54 9.48 -8.55
C SER A 47 -5.44 8.43 -8.41
N SER A 48 -5.76 7.21 -8.80
CA SER A 48 -4.74 6.18 -9.04
C SER A 48 -3.92 6.48 -10.29
N ASP A 49 -2.74 5.86 -10.37
CA ASP A 49 -1.92 5.82 -11.58
C ASP A 49 -2.31 4.65 -12.48
N LEU A 50 -2.58 3.50 -11.87
CA LEU A 50 -3.09 2.31 -12.54
C LEU A 50 -4.37 1.86 -11.87
N LEU A 51 -5.31 1.38 -12.69
CA LEU A 51 -6.46 0.62 -12.26
C LEU A 51 -6.57 -0.61 -13.14
N PHE A 52 -6.51 -1.80 -12.55
CA PHE A 52 -6.92 -3.03 -13.21
C PHE A 52 -8.28 -3.47 -12.70
N VAL A 53 -9.07 -4.02 -13.60
CA VAL A 53 -10.38 -4.59 -13.31
C VAL A 53 -10.41 -5.96 -13.95
N ASP A 54 -10.90 -6.96 -13.23
CA ASP A 54 -11.14 -8.27 -13.83
C ASP A 54 -12.35 -8.23 -14.78
N HIS A 55 -12.46 -9.23 -15.66
CA HIS A 55 -13.60 -9.32 -16.58
C HIS A 55 -14.97 -9.39 -15.86
N GLY A 56 -14.99 -9.99 -14.66
CA GLY A 56 -16.18 -10.08 -13.81
C GLY A 56 -16.55 -8.76 -13.12
N LYS A 57 -15.65 -7.77 -13.11
CA LYS A 57 -15.74 -6.53 -12.31
C LYS A 57 -15.95 -6.79 -10.83
N THR A 58 -15.46 -7.91 -10.33
CA THR A 58 -15.51 -8.28 -8.91
C THR A 58 -14.16 -8.04 -8.22
N HIS A 59 -13.12 -7.66 -8.97
CA HIS A 59 -11.82 -7.34 -8.38
C HIS A 59 -11.24 -6.08 -9.00
N LEU A 60 -10.81 -5.18 -8.13
CA LEU A 60 -10.11 -3.95 -8.48
C LEU A 60 -8.68 -4.02 -7.93
N THR A 61 -7.71 -3.73 -8.78
CA THR A 61 -6.33 -3.51 -8.34
C THR A 61 -5.93 -2.09 -8.67
N VAL A 62 -5.62 -1.34 -7.63
CA VAL A 62 -5.29 0.08 -7.71
C VAL A 62 -3.81 0.25 -7.43
N ALA A 63 -3.10 1.08 -8.19
CA ALA A 63 -1.72 1.43 -7.88
C ALA A 63 -1.54 2.95 -7.81
N ARG A 64 -0.75 3.39 -6.82
CA ARG A 64 -0.25 4.76 -6.70
C ARG A 64 1.27 4.75 -6.58
N LEU A 65 1.92 5.67 -7.27
CA LEU A 65 3.37 5.79 -7.32
C LEU A 65 3.81 7.14 -6.78
N ASN A 66 4.72 7.10 -5.80
CA ASN A 66 5.42 8.26 -5.29
C ASN A 66 6.67 8.54 -6.15
N ASP A 67 6.77 9.74 -6.71
CA ASP A 67 7.85 10.24 -7.56
C ASP A 67 8.72 11.31 -6.88
N ALA A 68 8.92 11.16 -5.57
CA ALA A 68 9.70 12.03 -4.66
C ALA A 68 8.92 13.15 -3.98
N GLU A 69 7.61 12.98 -3.79
CA GLU A 69 6.85 13.73 -2.79
C GLU A 69 7.15 13.25 -1.37
N ASP A 70 6.79 14.08 -0.39
CA ASP A 70 6.78 13.75 1.04
C ASP A 70 6.06 12.41 1.26
N ILE A 71 6.81 11.44 1.78
CA ILE A 71 6.31 10.07 1.98
C ILE A 71 5.11 10.02 2.94
N GLU A 72 5.09 10.86 3.98
CA GLU A 72 4.00 10.89 4.94
C GLU A 72 2.73 11.40 4.26
N LYS A 73 2.84 12.49 3.50
CA LYS A 73 1.73 13.04 2.71
C LYS A 73 1.24 12.05 1.65
N PHE A 74 2.14 11.35 0.97
CA PHE A 74 1.79 10.33 0.00
C PHE A 74 0.98 9.20 0.63
N ILE A 75 1.41 8.69 1.80
CA ILE A 75 0.70 7.62 2.50
C ILE A 75 -0.66 8.07 2.99
N ILE A 76 -0.74 9.23 3.65
CA ILE A 76 -2.01 9.77 4.17
C ILE A 76 -2.99 9.97 3.01
N SER A 77 -2.58 10.63 1.93
CA SER A 77 -3.44 10.86 0.77
C SER A 77 -3.86 9.55 0.07
N SER A 78 -2.97 8.55 0.03
CA SER A 78 -3.27 7.24 -0.54
C SER A 78 -4.29 6.46 0.29
N MET A 79 -4.16 6.50 1.62
CA MET A 79 -5.11 5.89 2.53
C MET A 79 -6.49 6.56 2.46
N SER A 80 -6.56 7.89 2.45
CA SER A 80 -7.83 8.61 2.30
C SER A 80 -8.51 8.27 0.97
N TYR A 81 -7.73 8.19 -0.11
CA TYR A 81 -8.25 7.75 -1.42
C TYR A 81 -8.74 6.30 -1.39
N TYR A 82 -8.05 5.39 -0.70
CA TYR A 82 -8.49 3.99 -0.53
C TYR A 82 -9.85 3.91 0.16
N VAL A 83 -10.01 4.58 1.30
CA VAL A 83 -11.26 4.56 2.07
C VAL A 83 -12.40 5.14 1.23
N TRP A 84 -12.19 6.30 0.62
CA TRP A 84 -13.18 6.91 -0.27
C TRP A 84 -13.57 6.00 -1.44
N LEU A 85 -12.59 5.36 -2.08
CA LEU A 85 -12.86 4.48 -3.22
C LEU A 85 -13.59 3.22 -2.77
N LYS A 86 -13.23 2.66 -1.60
CA LYS A 86 -13.94 1.52 -1.00
C LYS A 86 -15.40 1.85 -0.75
N ASP A 87 -15.69 3.03 -0.20
CA ASP A 87 -17.07 3.48 0.02
C ASP A 87 -17.82 3.66 -1.30
N PHE A 88 -17.19 4.30 -2.28
CA PHE A 88 -17.74 4.46 -3.63
C PHE A 88 -18.08 3.11 -4.28
N VAL A 89 -17.17 2.14 -4.17
CA VAL A 89 -17.35 0.78 -4.69
C VAL A 89 -18.46 0.06 -3.93
N THR A 90 -18.50 0.15 -2.59
CA THR A 90 -19.54 -0.45 -1.75
C THR A 90 -20.94 0.07 -2.12
N VAL A 91 -21.07 1.37 -2.39
CA VAL A 91 -22.33 1.92 -2.93
C VAL A 91 -22.68 1.27 -4.26
N GLY A 92 -21.70 1.06 -5.14
CA GLY A 92 -21.87 0.31 -6.38
C GLY A 92 -22.23 -1.17 -6.19
N GLU A 93 -21.70 -1.83 -5.17
CA GLU A 93 -22.04 -3.20 -4.78
C GLU A 93 -23.52 -3.33 -4.42
N ILE A 94 -24.09 -2.34 -3.73
CA ILE A 94 -25.54 -2.35 -3.41
C ILE A 94 -26.40 -2.40 -4.69
N PHE A 95 -25.90 -1.82 -5.79
CA PHE A 95 -26.57 -1.83 -7.09
C PHE A 95 -26.14 -2.98 -8.01
N SER A 96 -25.12 -3.74 -7.64
CA SER A 96 -24.63 -4.91 -8.38
C SER A 96 -24.81 -6.18 -7.54
N SER A 97 -24.76 -7.36 -8.17
CA SER A 97 -25.11 -8.62 -7.48
C SER A 97 -23.90 -9.34 -6.86
N GLY A 98 -22.77 -8.65 -6.70
CA GLY A 98 -21.51 -9.26 -6.27
C GLY A 98 -20.68 -8.35 -5.38
N LYS A 99 -19.94 -8.98 -4.45
CA LYS A 99 -18.92 -8.32 -3.63
C LYS A 99 -17.71 -8.00 -4.52
N ILE A 100 -17.21 -6.77 -4.43
CA ILE A 100 -16.04 -6.31 -5.14
C ILE A 100 -14.88 -6.27 -4.13
N GLU A 101 -13.84 -7.04 -4.42
CA GLU A 101 -12.59 -6.99 -3.66
C GLU A 101 -11.69 -5.90 -4.24
N MET A 102 -10.89 -5.26 -3.39
CA MET A 102 -10.03 -4.15 -3.79
C MET A 102 -8.66 -4.22 -3.13
N ASP A 103 -7.66 -4.49 -3.95
CA ASP A 103 -6.25 -4.43 -3.57
C ASP A 103 -5.64 -3.07 -3.96
N MET A 104 -4.90 -2.42 -3.07
CA MET A 104 -4.14 -1.21 -3.39
C MET A 104 -2.63 -1.42 -3.21
N TYR A 105 -1.86 -0.98 -4.19
CA TYR A 105 -0.40 -1.08 -4.20
C TYR A 105 0.23 0.31 -4.18
N LEU A 106 1.03 0.58 -3.17
CA LEU A 106 1.74 1.85 -3.00
C LEU A 106 3.21 1.64 -3.34
N PHE A 107 3.71 2.36 -4.34
CA PHE A 107 5.09 2.28 -4.80
C PHE A 107 5.88 3.49 -4.33
N SER A 108 6.99 3.27 -3.63
CA SER A 108 7.93 4.32 -3.23
C SER A 108 9.36 3.79 -3.21
N HIS A 109 10.35 4.62 -3.48
CA HIS A 109 11.76 4.27 -3.25
C HIS A 109 12.15 4.41 -1.78
N ASP A 110 11.40 5.23 -1.04
CA ASP A 110 11.67 5.55 0.35
C ASP A 110 10.40 5.32 1.18
N PHE A 111 10.38 4.24 1.95
CA PHE A 111 9.37 4.01 2.96
C PHE A 111 10.04 4.12 4.32
N SER A 112 9.53 5.02 5.16
CA SER A 112 10.01 5.14 6.53
C SER A 112 9.59 3.92 7.36
N THR A 113 10.35 3.65 8.42
CA THR A 113 10.01 2.60 9.39
C THR A 113 8.66 2.88 10.06
N ALA A 114 8.32 4.16 10.28
CA ALA A 114 7.03 4.55 10.87
C ALA A 114 5.84 4.18 9.98
N VAL A 115 5.93 4.47 8.67
CA VAL A 115 4.92 4.06 7.68
C VAL A 115 4.76 2.55 7.67
N SER A 116 5.88 1.84 7.75
CA SER A 116 5.90 0.39 7.76
C SER A 116 5.14 -0.20 8.97
N TYR A 117 5.33 0.36 10.16
CA TYR A 117 4.57 -0.03 11.36
C TYR A 117 3.08 0.31 11.26
N LEU A 118 2.75 1.52 10.78
CA LEU A 118 1.36 1.94 10.58
C LEU A 118 0.63 0.97 9.65
N MET A 119 1.23 0.68 8.50
CA MET A 119 0.64 -0.25 7.53
C MET A 119 0.53 -1.65 8.08
N HIS A 120 1.44 -2.10 8.95
CA HIS A 120 1.30 -3.39 9.63
C HIS A 120 0.09 -3.42 10.56
N ALA A 121 -0.13 -2.37 11.37
CA ALA A 121 -1.28 -2.28 12.26
C ALA A 121 -2.61 -2.28 11.48
N LEU A 122 -2.60 -1.71 10.27
CA LEU A 122 -3.76 -1.62 9.38
C LEU A 122 -3.92 -2.81 8.43
N ALA A 123 -2.92 -3.69 8.31
CA ALA A 123 -2.89 -4.78 7.32
C ALA A 123 -4.00 -5.82 7.53
N THR A 124 -4.59 -5.89 8.72
CA THR A 124 -5.74 -6.76 9.00
C THR A 124 -7.08 -6.16 8.58
N GLN A 125 -7.11 -4.85 8.29
CA GLN A 125 -8.32 -4.10 7.98
C GLN A 125 -8.36 -3.60 6.53
N LEU A 126 -7.19 -3.40 5.91
CA LEU A 126 -7.03 -2.82 4.58
C LEU A 126 -6.15 -3.72 3.72
N GLU A 127 -6.56 -3.97 2.47
CA GLU A 127 -5.80 -4.74 1.48
C GLU A 127 -4.82 -3.80 0.74
N ILE A 128 -3.93 -3.16 1.51
CA ILE A 128 -2.92 -2.23 1.00
C ILE A 128 -1.52 -2.86 1.10
N TYR A 129 -0.77 -2.82 0.01
CA TYR A 129 0.56 -3.40 -0.10
C TYR A 129 1.62 -2.34 -0.42
N LEU A 130 2.71 -2.35 0.34
CA LEU A 130 3.87 -1.48 0.09
C LEU A 130 4.88 -2.17 -0.82
N ILE A 131 5.24 -1.50 -1.91
CA ILE A 131 6.21 -1.98 -2.90
C ILE A 131 7.37 -0.99 -2.97
N LYS A 132 8.51 -1.37 -2.40
CA LYS A 132 9.74 -0.57 -2.49
C LYS A 132 10.34 -0.73 -3.88
N TYR A 133 10.75 0.36 -4.52
CA TYR A 133 11.48 0.27 -5.79
C TYR A 133 12.92 0.80 -5.68
N HIS A 134 13.82 0.14 -6.40
CA HIS A 134 15.23 0.51 -6.52
C HIS A 134 15.58 0.69 -7.98
N ILE A 135 16.30 1.77 -8.28
CA ILE A 135 16.82 2.06 -9.61
C ILE A 135 18.31 1.69 -9.59
N LEU A 136 18.67 0.65 -10.32
CA LEU A 136 20.04 0.14 -10.34
C LEU A 136 20.59 0.17 -11.76
N GLN A 137 21.75 0.79 -11.96
CA GLN A 137 22.51 0.64 -13.19
C GLN A 137 23.32 -0.65 -13.12
N VAL A 138 23.09 -1.56 -14.07
CA VAL A 138 23.89 -2.78 -14.21
C VAL A 138 24.96 -2.51 -15.26
N GLU A 139 26.21 -2.90 -15.01
CA GLU A 139 27.35 -2.64 -15.91
C GLU A 139 27.14 -3.14 -17.35
N ASP A 140 26.37 -4.22 -17.51
CA ASP A 140 26.10 -4.87 -18.80
C ASP A 140 24.85 -4.35 -19.51
N LEU A 141 24.14 -3.37 -18.93
CA LEU A 141 22.93 -2.77 -19.51
C LEU A 141 23.17 -1.29 -19.82
N ASP A 142 22.72 -0.87 -21.00
CA ASP A 142 22.81 0.53 -21.44
C ASP A 142 21.85 1.46 -20.68
N GLU A 143 20.80 0.89 -20.06
CA GLU A 143 19.74 1.62 -19.35
C GLU A 143 19.59 1.12 -17.89
N PRO A 144 19.20 2.00 -16.95
CA PRO A 144 18.99 1.62 -15.55
C PRO A 144 17.77 0.69 -15.41
N GLY A 145 17.92 -0.36 -14.60
CA GLY A 145 16.84 -1.30 -14.29
C GLY A 145 16.03 -0.86 -13.07
N ILE A 146 14.70 -1.02 -13.13
CA ILE A 146 13.79 -0.84 -11.99
C ILE A 146 13.51 -2.19 -11.35
N TYR A 147 13.81 -2.29 -10.06
CA TYR A 147 13.58 -3.48 -9.25
C TYR A 147 12.53 -3.20 -8.20
N PHE A 148 11.51 -4.06 -8.10
CA PHE A 148 10.46 -3.95 -7.11
C PHE A 148 10.60 -5.03 -6.04
N GLN A 149 10.49 -4.61 -4.78
CA GLN A 149 10.46 -5.46 -3.61
C GLN A 149 9.15 -5.24 -2.87
N ARG A 150 8.34 -6.29 -2.77
CA ARG A 150 7.19 -6.27 -1.84
C ARG A 150 7.74 -6.30 -0.43
N LEU A 151 7.35 -5.32 0.38
CA LEU A 151 7.74 -5.27 1.78
C LEU A 151 6.83 -6.23 2.55
N ALA A 152 7.38 -7.38 2.97
CA ALA A 152 6.69 -8.24 3.93
C ALA A 152 6.83 -7.64 5.33
N PRO A 153 5.88 -7.87 6.26
CA PRO A 153 5.96 -7.36 7.63
C PRO A 153 7.28 -7.68 8.35
N LYS A 154 7.96 -8.77 7.98
CA LYS A 154 9.23 -9.22 8.57
C LYS A 154 10.47 -8.50 8.02
N ASP A 155 10.37 -7.92 6.84
CA ASP A 155 11.47 -7.19 6.18
C ASP A 155 11.55 -5.73 6.66
N LEU A 156 10.60 -5.32 7.51
CA LEU A 156 10.39 -3.95 7.98
C LEU A 156 11.10 -3.63 9.31
N GLY A 157 12.05 -4.48 9.73
CA GLY A 157 12.68 -4.38 11.07
C GLY A 157 14.08 -4.96 11.21
N GLN A 158 14.87 -5.07 10.14
CA GLN A 158 16.26 -5.56 10.25
C GLN A 158 17.31 -4.51 9.89
N ASP A 159 17.45 -3.53 10.78
CA ASP A 159 18.73 -2.89 11.09
C ASP A 159 19.04 -3.02 12.60
N ARG A 160 19.34 -4.27 13.02
CA ARG A 160 20.08 -4.71 14.24
C ARG A 160 19.66 -4.19 15.67
N PRO A 161 20.10 -4.89 16.74
CA PRO A 161 19.26 -5.17 17.90
C PRO A 161 19.36 -4.12 19.00
N LEU A 162 18.22 -3.80 19.60
CA LEU A 162 18.18 -3.29 20.98
C LEU A 162 18.48 -4.48 21.91
N THR A 163 19.76 -4.70 22.21
CA THR A 163 20.12 -5.31 23.49
C THR A 163 19.77 -4.31 24.59
N LEU A 164 18.66 -4.55 25.28
CA LEU A 164 18.60 -4.27 26.70
C LEU A 164 18.07 -5.52 27.39
N ASP A 165 19.00 -6.28 27.95
CA ASP A 165 18.71 -7.26 28.97
C ASP A 165 17.97 -6.59 30.12
N THR A 166 16.76 -7.04 30.42
CA THR A 166 16.39 -7.33 31.81
C THR A 166 15.38 -8.46 31.80
N GLN A 167 15.83 -9.60 32.33
CA GLN A 167 15.03 -10.76 32.67
C GLN A 167 13.94 -10.39 33.68
N GLN A 168 12.71 -10.87 33.46
CA GLN A 168 12.01 -11.64 34.48
C GLN A 168 10.84 -12.43 33.87
N GLU A 169 10.99 -13.76 33.91
CA GLU A 169 9.92 -14.75 33.74
C GLU A 169 8.82 -14.56 34.80
N ALA A 170 7.56 -14.75 34.40
CA ALA A 170 6.64 -15.64 35.10
C ALA A 170 5.37 -15.93 34.28
N ALA A 171 5.30 -17.17 33.80
CA ALA A 171 4.15 -18.09 33.72
C ALA A 171 2.71 -17.57 33.41
N LEU A 172 2.19 -18.10 32.29
CA LEU A 172 0.80 -18.38 31.87
C LEU A 172 -0.11 -19.00 32.97
N PRO A 173 -1.47 -18.90 32.88
CA PRO A 173 -2.25 -19.73 31.95
C PRO A 173 -3.45 -19.09 31.24
N ARG A 174 -3.86 -19.81 30.17
CA ARG A 174 -5.04 -19.63 29.30
C ARG A 174 -6.36 -19.69 30.07
N GLU A 175 -7.35 -18.94 29.59
CA GLU A 175 -8.75 -19.39 29.51
C GLU A 175 -9.35 -18.98 28.15
N GLU A 176 -10.07 -19.92 27.54
CA GLU A 176 -10.89 -19.79 26.33
C GLU A 176 -12.20 -19.09 26.70
N GLU A 177 -12.73 -18.22 25.83
CA GLU A 177 -14.19 -18.07 25.72
C GLU A 177 -14.57 -17.52 24.33
N GLU A 178 -15.41 -18.28 23.64
CA GLU A 178 -16.11 -17.92 22.41
C GLU A 178 -17.08 -16.77 22.68
N LYS A 179 -17.20 -15.83 21.73
CA LYS A 179 -18.49 -15.17 21.45
C LYS A 179 -18.50 -14.56 20.05
N GLU A 180 -19.34 -15.16 19.20
CA GLU A 180 -19.97 -14.48 18.07
C GLU A 180 -20.77 -13.27 18.58
N THR A 181 -20.48 -12.07 18.07
CA THR A 181 -21.51 -11.05 17.84
C THR A 181 -21.17 -10.27 16.59
N SER A 182 -22.10 -10.30 15.65
CA SER A 182 -22.23 -9.39 14.51
C SER A 182 -22.26 -7.95 15.03
N ASP A 183 -21.29 -7.13 14.64
CA ASP A 183 -21.39 -5.67 14.74
C ASP A 183 -20.87 -5.03 13.45
N ALA A 184 -21.77 -4.33 12.76
CA ALA A 184 -21.39 -3.37 11.74
C ALA A 184 -20.57 -2.27 12.44
N LEU A 185 -19.32 -2.11 12.03
CA LEU A 185 -18.39 -1.11 12.57
C LEU A 185 -18.86 0.30 12.19
N GLU A 186 -19.65 0.92 13.06
CA GLU A 186 -19.82 2.38 13.08
C GLU A 186 -18.50 3.00 13.55
N ILE A 187 -17.84 3.77 12.67
CA ILE A 187 -16.68 4.58 13.04
C ILE A 187 -17.14 5.56 14.12
N SER A 188 -16.47 5.57 15.26
CA SER A 188 -16.83 6.44 16.36
C SER A 188 -16.62 7.91 15.97
N ALA A 189 -17.43 8.81 16.55
CA ALA A 189 -17.29 10.25 16.30
C ALA A 189 -15.90 10.81 16.70
N GLU A 190 -15.19 10.09 17.57
CA GLU A 190 -13.83 10.42 18.01
C GLU A 190 -12.79 10.08 16.93
N GLU A 191 -12.91 8.92 16.29
CA GLU A 191 -12.04 8.53 15.16
C GLU A 191 -12.22 9.43 13.94
N LEU A 192 -13.46 9.84 13.64
CA LEU A 192 -13.76 10.78 12.55
C LEU A 192 -13.17 12.17 12.83
N SER A 193 -13.13 12.58 14.10
CA SER A 193 -12.57 13.86 14.54
C SER A 193 -11.04 13.89 14.48
N GLU A 194 -10.38 12.79 14.88
CA GLU A 194 -8.93 12.66 14.68
C GLU A 194 -8.55 12.62 13.21
N PHE A 195 -9.35 11.96 12.36
CA PHE A 195 -9.12 11.94 10.92
C PHE A 195 -9.18 13.35 10.31
N ASN A 196 -10.21 14.13 10.64
CA ASN A 196 -10.34 15.52 10.15
C ASN A 196 -9.19 16.42 10.65
N ARG A 197 -8.70 16.20 11.88
CA ARG A 197 -7.53 16.93 12.42
C ARG A 197 -6.24 16.60 11.69
N LEU A 198 -6.05 15.34 11.30
CA LEU A 198 -4.90 14.92 10.52
C LEU A 198 -4.99 15.48 9.08
N GLU A 199 -6.18 15.55 8.51
CA GLU A 199 -6.43 16.18 7.21
C GLU A 199 -6.01 17.66 7.20
N GLU A 200 -6.50 18.47 8.15
CA GLU A 200 -6.15 19.90 8.24
C GLU A 200 -4.65 20.12 8.41
N ARG A 201 -3.95 19.24 9.13
CA ARG A 201 -2.53 19.42 9.47
C ARG A 201 -1.57 19.11 8.32
N TYR A 202 -1.92 18.16 7.46
CA TYR A 202 -0.99 17.62 6.45
C TYR A 202 -1.41 17.90 5.00
N LEU A 203 -2.66 18.31 4.78
CA LEU A 203 -3.22 18.51 3.44
C LEU A 203 -3.65 19.96 3.16
N SER A 204 -3.45 20.90 4.10
CA SER A 204 -3.61 22.35 3.88
C SER A 204 -2.37 23.06 3.35
#